data_AF-A0A418XB81-F1
#
_entry.id   AF-A0A418XB81-F1
#
_cell.length_a   1.000
_cell.length_b   1.000
_cell.length_c   1.000
_cell.angle_alpha   90.00
_cell.angle_beta   90.00
_cell.angle_gamma   90.00
#
_symmetry.space_group_name_H-M   'P 1'
#
loop_
_entity.id
_entity.type
_entity.pdbx_description
1 polymer ?
#
loop_
_entity_poly.entity_id
_entity_poly.type
_entity_poly.pdbx_seq_one_letter_code
_entity_poly.pdbx_strand_id
1 'polypeptide(L)' 'MKQAPSFAFVTMGSGDFLGSTVRDVALANTLHARGYKVSVYWMMEVNDDMPAPGIVQRVLCHGTRY' A
#
# COMPACT_ATOMS: atom_id res chain seq x y z
N MET A 1 -25.53 -11.65 -1.70
CA MET A 1 -24.33 -11.40 -2.53
C MET A 1 -23.09 -11.79 -1.73
N LYS A 2 -22.21 -12.66 -2.27
CA LYS A 2 -20.89 -12.85 -1.66
C LYS A 2 -20.08 -11.56 -1.86
N GLN A 3 -19.69 -10.89 -0.77
CA GLN A 3 -18.78 -9.76 -0.88
C GLN A 3 -17.46 -10.23 -1.48
N ALA A 4 -16.94 -9.50 -2.47
CA ALA A 4 -15.60 -9.72 -2.98
C ALA A 4 -14.58 -9.48 -1.86
N PRO A 5 -13.48 -10.26 -1.80
CA PRO A 5 -12.46 -10.07 -0.79
C PRO A 5 -11.82 -8.68 -0.92
N SER A 6 -11.48 -8.09 0.23
CA SER A 6 -10.72 -6.85 0.32
C SER A 6 -9.32 -7.15 0.85
N PHE A 7 -8.31 -6.49 0.29
CA PHE A 7 -6.90 -6.72 0.63
C PHE A 7 -6.30 -5.47 1.28
N ALA A 8 -5.47 -5.68 2.30
CA ALA A 8 -4.72 -4.63 2.97
C ALA A 8 -3.24 -5.01 3.00
N PHE A 9 -2.38 -4.07 2.62
CA PHE A 9 -0.93 -4.21 2.68
C PHE A 9 -0.40 -3.24 3.72
N VAL A 10 0.53 -3.70 4.56
CA VAL A 10 1.22 -2.85 5.53
C VAL A 10 2.70 -2.86 5.17
N THR A 11 3.22 -1.69 4.80
CA THR A 11 4.64 -1.53 4.46
C THR A 11 5.36 -0.94 5.67
N MET A 12 6.39 -1.64 6.15
CA MET A 12 7.29 -1.15 7.18
C MET A 12 8.52 -0.54 6.51
N GLY A 13 8.37 0.64 5.94
CA GLY A 13 9.44 1.35 5.25
C GLY A 13 9.29 2.86 5.34
N SER A 14 10.39 3.57 5.12
CA SER A 14 10.52 5.04 5.03
C SER A 14 9.96 5.61 3.71
N GLY A 15 9.06 4.91 3.02
CA GLY A 15 8.65 5.30 1.66
C GLY A 15 9.71 5.02 0.57
N ASP A 16 10.90 4.54 0.94
CA ASP A 16 11.96 4.18 0.00
C ASP A 16 11.69 2.88 -0.76
N PHE A 17 12.43 2.69 -1.87
CA PHE A 17 12.43 1.49 -2.72
C PHE A 17 13.11 0.28 -2.06
N LEU A 18 12.69 -0.06 -0.84
CA LEU A 18 13.01 -1.35 -0.24
C LEU A 18 12.37 -2.45 -1.07
N GLY A 19 13.12 -3.51 -1.36
CA GLY A 19 12.63 -4.61 -2.21
C GLY A 19 11.33 -5.25 -1.71
N SER A 20 11.12 -5.28 -0.40
CA SER A 20 9.85 -5.69 0.22
C SER A 20 8.69 -4.75 -0.12
N THR A 21 8.87 -3.44 0.03
CA THR A 21 7.87 -2.42 -0.34
C THR A 21 7.51 -2.51 -1.82
N VAL A 22 8.53 -2.61 -2.70
CA VAL A 22 8.31 -2.73 -4.15
C VAL A 22 7.48 -3.97 -4.48
N ARG A 23 7.84 -5.13 -3.92
CA ARG A 23 7.12 -6.38 -4.14
C ARG A 23 5.67 -6.29 -3.66
N ASP A 24 5.46 -5.77 -2.46
CA ASP A 24 4.15 -5.76 -1.81
C ASP A 24 3.21 -4.74 -2.51
N VAL A 25 3.71 -3.58 -2.91
CA VAL A 25 2.93 -2.59 -3.69
C VAL A 25 2.66 -3.08 -5.12
N ALA A 26 3.60 -3.77 -5.77
CA ALA A 26 3.36 -4.38 -7.08
C ALA A 26 2.23 -5.43 -7.04
N LEU A 27 2.15 -6.21 -5.97
CA LEU A 27 1.04 -7.14 -5.75
C LEU A 27 -0.27 -6.39 -5.48
N ALA A 28 -0.24 -5.32 -4.68
CA ALA A 28 -1.39 -4.46 -4.44
C ALA A 28 -1.97 -3.89 -5.75
N ASN A 29 -1.10 -3.39 -6.63
CA ASN A 29 -1.48 -2.88 -7.95
C ASN A 29 -2.09 -3.97 -8.83
N THR A 30 -1.52 -5.18 -8.82
CA THR A 30 -2.05 -6.32 -9.58
C THR A 30 -3.45 -6.73 -9.10
N LEU A 31 -3.69 -6.72 -7.79
CA LEU A 31 -5.01 -7.03 -7.22
C LEU A 31 -6.02 -5.92 -7.53
N HIS A 32 -5.61 -4.65 -7.46
CA HIS A 32 -6.45 -3.53 -7.82
C HIS A 32 -6.88 -3.57 -9.29
N ALA A 33 -5.96 -3.86 -10.20
CA ALA A 33 -6.24 -4.03 -11.63
C ALA A 33 -7.24 -5.16 -11.93
N ARG A 34 -7.37 -6.14 -11.03
CA ARG A 34 -8.37 -7.22 -11.11
C ARG A 34 -9.73 -6.84 -10.51
N GLY A 35 -9.91 -5.60 -10.08
CA GLY A 35 -11.16 -5.08 -9.53
C GLY A 35 -11.36 -5.35 -8.04
N TYR A 36 -10.35 -5.83 -7.32
CA TYR A 36 -10.44 -5.99 -5.87
C TYR A 36 -10.28 -4.64 -5.16
N LYS A 37 -10.96 -4.51 -4.01
CA LYS A 37 -10.71 -3.39 -3.10
C LYS A 37 -9.36 -3.60 -2.43
N VAL A 38 -8.47 -2.62 -2.57
CA VAL A 38 -7.11 -2.66 -2.02
C VAL A 38 -6.84 -1.40 -1.21
N SER A 39 -6.13 -1.53 -0.09
CA SER A 39 -5.63 -0.42 0.71
C SER A 39 -4.17 -0.65 1.10
N VAL A 40 -3.38 0.41 1.07
CA VAL A 40 -1.97 0.41 1.48
C VAL A 40 -1.82 1.24 2.74
N TYR A 41 -1.19 0.66 3.75
CA TYR A 41 -0.86 1.30 5.00
C TYR A 41 0.65 1.46 5.09
N TRP A 42 1.09 2.69 5.28
CA TRP A 42 2.48 3.09 5.42
C TRP A 42 2.80 3.22 6.90
N MET A 43 3.79 2.47 7.38
CA MET A 43 4.14 2.51 8.79
C MET A 43 4.81 3.84 9.17
N MET A 44 5.65 4.41 8.29
CA MET A 44 6.45 5.61 8.59
C MET A 44 6.18 6.76 7.62
N GLU A 45 6.44 6.55 6.33
CA GLU A 45 6.31 7.57 5.28
C GLU A 45 5.62 7.01 4.04
N VAL A 46 4.88 7.87 3.35
CA VAL A 46 4.15 7.55 2.12
C VAL A 46 5.05 7.75 0.91
N ASN A 47 4.91 6.88 -0.07
CA ASN A 47 5.39 7.12 -1.42
C ASN A 47 4.20 7.07 -2.38
N ASP A 48 3.71 8.25 -2.78
CA ASP A 48 2.50 8.39 -3.61
C ASP A 48 2.68 7.90 -5.04
N ASP A 49 3.93 7.71 -5.49
CA ASP A 49 4.23 7.28 -6.87
C ASP A 49 4.13 5.76 -7.05
N MET A 50 4.13 4.97 -5.97
CA MET A 50 4.15 3.51 -6.08
C MET A 50 2.76 2.86 -6.28
N PRO A 51 1.72 3.22 -5.50
CA PRO A 51 0.40 2.61 -5.67
C PRO A 51 -0.33 3.16 -6.90
N ALA A 52 -1.08 2.30 -7.58
CA ALA A 52 -1.91 2.72 -8.70
C ALA A 52 -2.98 3.76 -8.28
N PRO A 53 -3.35 4.70 -9.17
CA PRO A 53 -4.39 5.68 -8.89
C PRO A 53 -5.69 5.03 -8.40
N GLY A 54 -6.26 5.56 -7.32
CA GLY A 54 -7.51 5.04 -6.73
C GLY A 54 -7.31 3.99 -5.63
N ILE A 55 -6.09 3.49 -5.40
CA ILE A 55 -5.78 2.73 -4.20
C ILE A 55 -5.78 3.67 -2.98
N VAL A 56 -6.51 3.29 -1.94
CA VAL A 56 -6.56 4.07 -0.69
C VAL A 56 -5.25 3.90 0.07
N GLN A 57 -4.63 5.02 0.43
CA GLN A 57 -3.39 5.07 1.20
C GLN A 57 -3.63 5.66 2.59
N ARG A 58 -2.96 5.12 3.62
CA ARG A 58 -3.03 5.63 5.01
C ARG A 58 -1.66 5.54 5.69
N VAL A 59 -1.32 6.52 6.52
CA VAL A 59 -0.14 6.47 7.39
C VAL A 59 -0.57 5.99 8.76
N LEU A 60 0.13 5.00 9.32
CA LEU A 60 -0.16 4.44 10.64
C LEU A 60 0.62 5.16 11.75
N CYS A 61 1.90 5.42 11.55
CA CYS A 61 2.69 6.23 12.47
C CYS A 61 3.23 7.44 11.72
N HIS A 62 3.07 8.63 12.28
CA HIS A 62 3.84 9.77 11.79
C HIS A 62 5.27 9.54 12.29
N GLY A 63 6.16 9.14 11.39
CA GLY A 63 7.56 8.90 11.74
C GLY A 63 8.12 10.12 12.48
N THR A 64 8.67 9.92 13.68
CA THR A 64 9.48 10.94 14.35
C THR A 64 10.74 11.11 13.53
N ARG A 65 10.74 12.03 12.57
CA ARG A 65 11.97 12.50 11.93
C ARG A 65 12.77 13.21 13.02
N TYR A 66 13.94 12.65 13.36
CA TYR A 66 14.93 13.29 14.23
C TYR A 66 15.73 14.32 13.43
#